data_AF-A0A1A2D511-F1
#
_entry.id   AF-A0A1A2D511-F1
#
_cell.length_a   1.000
_cell.length_b   1.000
_cell.length_c   1.000
_cell.angle_alpha   90.00
_cell.angle_beta   90.00
_cell.angle_gamma   90.00
#
_symmetry.space_group_name_H-M   'P 1'
#
loop_
_entity.id
_entity.type
_entity.pdbx_description
1 polymer ?
#
loop_
_entity_poly.entity_id
_entity_poly.type
_entity_poly.pdbx_seq_one_letter_code
_entity_poly.pdbx_strand_id
1 'polypeptide(L)'
;MDKDYDAIRAEEIQRGDSIEFPSNHPDVKWYVEEGRASKPPCNQPGVVWYVEELVDSMLGSPLGDLYKFTVKEVGAGAEVEVKIRGHVPVRRYRRNHG
;
A
#
# COMPACT_ATOMS: atom_id res chain seq x y z
N MET A 1 4.86 -21.72 1.44
CA MET A 1 3.62 -21.23 0.79
C MET A 1 4.05 -20.05 -0.05
N ASP A 2 4.43 -20.31 -1.29
CA ASP A 2 4.58 -19.30 -2.32
C ASP A 2 3.20 -18.68 -2.50
N LYS A 3 2.95 -17.57 -1.80
CA LYS A 3 1.75 -16.79 -2.01
C LYS A 3 1.87 -16.25 -3.43
N ASP A 4 1.03 -16.72 -4.35
CA ASP A 4 0.95 -16.17 -5.70
C ASP A 4 0.68 -14.66 -5.61
N TYR A 5 1.72 -13.87 -5.89
CA TYR A 5 1.63 -12.42 -6.00
C TYR A 5 1.95 -12.01 -7.43
N ASP A 6 1.21 -11.02 -7.93
CA ASP A 6 1.53 -10.32 -9.16
C ASP A 6 2.31 -9.04 -8.81
N ALA A 7 3.40 -8.79 -9.52
CA ALA A 7 4.10 -7.50 -9.43
C ALA A 7 3.37 -6.51 -10.32
N ILE A 8 2.68 -5.54 -9.71
CA ILE A 8 1.95 -4.48 -10.41
C ILE A 8 2.54 -3.12 -10.05
N ARG A 9 2.23 -2.10 -10.83
CA ARG A 9 2.58 -0.73 -10.48
C ARG A 9 1.58 -0.15 -9.49
N ALA A 10 2.01 0.88 -8.76
CA ALA A 10 1.12 1.56 -7.81
C ALA A 10 -0.09 2.22 -8.50
N GLU A 11 0.05 2.64 -9.75
CA GLU A 11 -1.05 3.16 -10.57
C GLU A 11 -2.14 2.10 -10.88
N GLU A 12 -1.80 0.82 -10.79
CA GLU A 12 -2.71 -0.30 -11.07
C GLU A 12 -3.42 -0.83 -9.80
N ILE A 13 -3.09 -0.28 -8.63
CA ILE A 13 -3.70 -0.69 -7.35
C ILE A 13 -5.17 -0.28 -7.33
N GLN A 14 -6.04 -1.21 -6.95
CA GLN A 14 -7.47 -0.97 -6.82
C GLN A 14 -7.97 -1.20 -5.40
N ARG A 15 -9.11 -0.59 -5.09
CA ARG A 15 -9.82 -0.86 -3.84
C ARG A 15 -10.12 -2.35 -3.71
N GLY A 16 -9.82 -2.90 -2.54
CA GLY A 16 -9.99 -4.30 -2.22
C GLY A 16 -8.85 -5.22 -2.65
N ASP A 17 -7.74 -4.66 -3.14
CA ASP A 17 -6.49 -5.39 -3.33
C ASP A 17 -5.81 -5.65 -1.99
N SER A 18 -5.06 -6.75 -1.93
CA SER A 18 -4.14 -7.05 -0.82
C SER A 18 -2.72 -6.82 -1.30
N ILE A 19 -2.09 -5.75 -0.83
CA ILE A 19 -0.80 -5.26 -1.31
C ILE A 19 0.26 -5.39 -0.22
N GLU A 20 1.43 -5.89 -0.59
CA GLU A 20 2.67 -5.65 0.16
C GLU A 20 3.44 -4.53 -0.52
N PHE A 21 3.46 -3.38 0.15
CA PHE A 21 4.18 -2.20 -0.30
C PHE A 21 5.68 -2.36 -0.03
N PRO A 22 6.56 -1.85 -0.92
CA PRO A 22 7.99 -1.87 -0.68
C PRO A 22 8.35 -0.79 0.34
N SER A 23 8.26 -1.15 1.63
CA SER A 23 8.40 -0.23 2.76
C SER A 23 9.73 0.52 2.83
N ASN A 24 10.79 -0.04 2.23
CA ASN A 24 12.12 0.55 2.16
C ASN A 24 12.34 1.44 0.92
N HIS A 25 11.36 1.56 0.03
CA HIS A 25 11.50 2.36 -1.19
C HIS A 25 11.37 3.86 -0.88
N PRO A 26 12.27 4.73 -1.37
CA PRO A 26 12.27 6.16 -1.02
C PRO A 26 10.97 6.89 -1.44
N ASP A 27 10.34 6.42 -2.51
CA ASP A 27 9.07 6.93 -3.05
C ASP A 27 7.81 6.36 -2.38
N VAL A 28 7.96 5.60 -1.29
CA VAL A 28 6.85 5.15 -0.44
C VAL A 28 6.90 5.94 0.86
N LYS A 29 5.81 6.63 1.17
CA LYS A 29 5.66 7.44 2.39
C LYS A 29 4.43 6.98 3.15
N TRP A 30 4.62 6.69 4.43
CA TRP A 30 3.56 6.27 5.32
C TRP A 30 3.16 7.42 6.24
N TYR A 31 1.86 7.59 6.40
CA TYR A 31 1.24 8.58 7.27
C TYR A 31 0.34 7.84 8.25
N VAL A 32 0.63 8.02 9.52
CA VAL A 32 -0.10 7.39 10.61
C VAL A 32 -0.72 8.51 11.41
N GLU A 33 -2.03 8.46 11.60
CA GLU A 33 -2.70 9.44 12.45
C GLU A 33 -2.14 9.36 13.88
N GLU A 34 -1.63 10.49 14.38
CA GLU A 34 -1.14 10.61 15.75
C GLU A 34 -2.25 10.24 16.74
N GLY A 35 -2.10 9.10 17.41
CA GLY A 35 -3.04 8.59 18.41
C GLY A 35 -3.68 7.24 18.10
N ARG A 36 -3.61 6.74 16.85
CA ARG A 36 -4.22 5.43 16.48
C ARG A 36 -3.27 4.24 16.49
N ALA A 37 -1.98 4.42 16.21
CA ALA A 37 -1.01 3.32 16.23
C ALA A 37 0.30 3.74 16.91
N SER A 38 0.58 3.18 18.09
CA SER A 38 1.81 3.48 18.84
C SER A 38 3.10 3.00 18.14
N LYS A 39 2.98 2.04 17.21
CA LYS A 39 4.05 1.54 16.32
C LYS A 39 3.41 0.94 15.07
N PRO A 40 3.28 1.68 13.97
CA PRO A 40 2.69 1.11 12.77
C PRO A 40 3.66 0.13 12.11
N PRO A 41 3.21 -1.03 11.60
CA PRO A 41 4.04 -1.99 10.89
C PRO A 41 4.42 -1.51 9.47
N CYS A 42 4.16 -0.25 9.13
CA CYS A 42 4.43 0.38 7.84
C CYS A 42 5.84 0.13 7.29
N ASN A 43 6.85 0.03 8.17
CA ASN A 43 8.23 -0.20 7.77
C ASN A 43 8.66 -1.68 7.84
N GLN A 44 7.74 -2.62 8.07
CA GLN A 44 8.06 -4.03 8.22
C GLN A 44 7.87 -4.78 6.88
N PRO A 45 8.91 -5.48 6.39
CA PRO A 45 8.77 -6.34 5.23
C PRO A 45 7.83 -7.52 5.52
N GLY A 46 7.05 -7.95 4.52
CA GLY A 46 6.13 -9.09 4.62
C GLY A 46 4.75 -8.79 5.20
N VAL A 47 4.45 -7.52 5.50
CA VAL A 47 3.13 -7.08 5.95
C VAL A 47 2.22 -6.87 4.75
N VAL A 48 1.02 -7.46 4.82
CA VAL A 48 -0.01 -7.34 3.79
C VAL A 48 -1.05 -6.32 4.23
N TRP A 49 -1.31 -5.37 3.33
CA TRP A 49 -2.22 -4.26 3.53
C TRP A 49 -3.41 -4.41 2.59
N TYR A 50 -4.61 -4.40 3.15
CA TYR A 50 -5.84 -4.35 2.39
C TYR A 50 -6.16 -2.91 2.01
N VAL A 51 -6.39 -2.65 0.73
CA VAL A 51 -6.70 -1.31 0.21
C VAL A 51 -8.17 -1.00 0.46
N GLU A 52 -8.45 -0.17 1.46
CA GLU A 52 -9.81 0.26 1.82
C GLU A 52 -10.34 1.32 0.87
N GLU A 53 -9.49 2.29 0.51
CA GLU A 53 -9.86 3.44 -0.32
C GLU A 53 -8.69 3.96 -1.15
N LEU A 54 -8.97 4.37 -2.39
CA LEU A 54 -8.08 5.19 -3.22
C LEU A 54 -8.53 6.64 -3.05
N VAL A 55 -7.69 7.47 -2.45
CA VAL A 55 -8.09 8.83 -2.02
C VAL A 55 -7.89 9.85 -3.13
N ASP A 56 -6.80 9.78 -3.90
CA ASP A 56 -6.63 10.63 -5.09
C ASP A 56 -5.38 10.23 -5.90
N SER A 57 -5.39 10.53 -7.20
CA SER A 57 -4.20 10.53 -8.06
C SER A 57 -3.81 11.99 -8.36
N MET A 58 -2.80 12.50 -7.66
CA MET A 58 -2.30 13.85 -7.92
C MET A 58 -1.44 13.85 -9.20
N LEU A 59 -2.08 14.19 -10.32
CA LEU A 59 -1.45 14.52 -11.60
C LEU A 59 -0.70 15.86 -11.45
N GLY A 60 0.63 15.84 -11.46
CA GLY A 60 1.40 17.10 -11.53
C GLY A 60 2.82 17.13 -10.99
N SER A 61 3.38 16.01 -10.51
CA SER A 61 4.80 15.99 -10.15
C SER A 61 5.69 15.62 -11.34
N PRO A 62 6.85 16.27 -11.51
CA PRO A 62 7.85 15.87 -12.52
C PRO A 62 8.46 14.48 -12.29
N LEU A 63 8.15 13.84 -11.15
CA LEU A 63 8.56 12.48 -10.76
C LEU A 63 7.46 11.42 -11.01
N GLY A 64 6.38 11.78 -11.71
CA GLY A 64 5.23 10.93 -11.97
C GLY A 64 4.08 11.09 -10.96
N ASP A 65 2.94 10.48 -11.27
CA ASP A 65 1.71 10.59 -10.48
C ASP A 65 1.90 10.07 -9.06
N LEU A 66 1.39 10.83 -8.09
CA LEU A 66 1.40 10.44 -6.68
C LEU A 66 0.03 9.88 -6.32
N TYR A 67 -0.01 8.61 -5.91
CA TYR A 67 -1.21 7.94 -5.46
C TYR A 67 -1.26 7.92 -3.95
N LYS A 68 -2.44 8.15 -3.40
CA LYS A 68 -2.71 8.09 -1.97
C LYS A 68 -3.77 7.01 -1.70
N PHE A 69 -3.45 6.09 -0.80
CA PHE A 69 -4.34 5.01 -0.40
C PHE A 69 -4.53 5.01 1.11
N THR A 70 -5.76 4.73 1.54
CA THR A 70 -6.04 4.32 2.91
C THR A 70 -6.01 2.80 2.93
N VAL A 71 -5.13 2.24 3.77
CA VAL A 71 -4.90 0.79 3.83
C VAL A 71 -4.98 0.27 5.25
N LYS A 72 -5.43 -0.97 5.39
CA LYS A 72 -5.62 -1.65 6.65
C LYS A 72 -4.78 -2.91 6.74
N GLU A 73 -4.04 -3.09 7.82
CA GLU A 73 -3.24 -4.30 8.01
C GLU A 73 -4.12 -5.53 8.13
N VAL A 74 -3.83 -6.55 7.29
CA VAL A 74 -4.49 -7.84 7.35
C VAL A 74 -4.04 -8.57 8.62
N GLY A 75 -4.93 -8.68 9.61
CA GLY A 75 -4.71 -9.45 10.86
C GLY A 75 -4.63 -8.59 12.12
N ALA A 76 -4.05 -7.39 12.07
CA ALA A 76 -3.95 -6.50 13.24
C ALA A 76 -4.91 -5.30 13.18
N GLY A 77 -5.46 -4.98 11.99
CA GLY A 77 -6.49 -3.96 11.83
C GLY A 77 -6.01 -2.51 11.93
N ALA A 78 -4.69 -2.27 11.94
CA ALA A 78 -4.14 -0.91 11.89
C ALA A 78 -4.49 -0.24 10.56
N GLU A 79 -5.07 0.95 10.62
CA GLU A 79 -5.40 1.77 9.46
C GLU A 79 -4.33 2.87 9.30
N VAL A 80 -3.78 2.97 8.09
CA VAL A 80 -2.73 3.93 7.77
C VAL A 80 -2.93 4.47 6.36
N GLU A 81 -2.45 5.68 6.14
CA GLU A 81 -2.40 6.27 4.82
C GLU A 81 -1.02 6.01 4.21
N VAL A 82 -0.98 5.58 2.95
CA VAL A 82 0.25 5.41 2.19
C VAL A 82 0.21 6.27 0.94
N LYS A 83 1.30 7.00 0.71
CA LYS A 83 1.55 7.73 -0.53
C LYS A 83 2.68 7.05 -1.28
N ILE A 84 2.44 6.75 -2.55
CA ILE A 84 3.35 5.99 -3.39
C ILE A 84 3.34 6.58 -4.81
N ARG A 85 4.51 6.64 -5.45
CA ARG A 85 4.62 7.05 -6.86
C ARG A 85 4.10 5.95 -7.77
N GLY A 86 3.35 6.32 -8.80
CA GLY A 86 2.68 5.38 -9.72
C GLY A 86 3.60 4.32 -10.30
N HIS A 87 4.84 4.68 -10.64
CA HIS A 87 5.83 3.77 -11.23
C HIS A 87 6.40 2.73 -10.27
N VAL A 88 6.18 2.86 -8.96
CA VAL A 88 6.77 1.97 -7.96
C VAL A 88 6.11 0.59 -8.05
N PRO A 89 6.89 -0.50 -8.19
CA PRO A 89 6.34 -1.84 -8.21
C PRO A 89 5.90 -2.27 -6.80
N VAL A 90 4.71 -2.84 -6.70
CA VAL A 90 4.15 -3.43 -5.47
C VAL A 90 3.77 -4.88 -5.71
N ARG A 91 3.70 -5.66 -4.64
CA ARG A 91 3.23 -7.05 -4.71
C ARG A 91 1.75 -7.11 -4.39
N ARG A 92 0.92 -7.44 -5.37
CA ARG A 92 -0.50 -7.71 -5.18
C ARG A 92 -0.71 -9.20 -4.98
N TYR A 93 -1.20 -9.57 -3.81
CA TYR A 93 -1.64 -10.93 -3.53
C TYR A 93 -3.02 -11.15 -4.14
N ARG A 94 -3.17 -12.21 -4.93
CA ARG A 94 -4.47 -12.60 -5.47
C ARG A 94 -5.38 -12.93 -4.28
N ARG A 95 -6.65 -12.48 -4.34
CA ARG A 95 -7.67 -13.02 -3.44
C ARG A 95 -7.65 -14.53 -3.63
N ASN A 96 -7.32 -15.28 -2.58
CA ASN A 96 -7.67 -16.70 -2.53
C ASN A 96 -9.20 -16.73 -2.58
N HIS A 97 -9.75 -16.77 -3.79
CA HIS A 97 -11.06 -17.35 -4.01
C HIS A 97 -10.86 -18.83 -3.68
N GLY A 98 -11.22 -19.18 -2.45
CA GLY A 98 -11.45 -20.58 -2.08
C GLY A 98 -12.55 -21.18 -2.94
#